data_AF-A0A1J3DU20-F1
#
_entry.id   AF-A0A1J3DU20-F1
#
_cell.length_a   1.000
_cell.length_b   1.000
_cell.length_c   1.000
_cell.angle_alpha   90.00
_cell.angle_beta   90.00
_cell.angle_gamma   90.00
#
_symmetry.space_group_name_H-M   'P 1'
#
loop_
_entity.id
_entity.type
_entity.pdbx_description
1 polymer ?
#
loop_
_entity_poly.entity_id
_entity_poly.type
_entity_poly.pdbx_seq_one_letter_code
_entity_poly.pdbx_strand_id
1 'polypeptide(L)'
;VRNSMFWRKGANVSGIHIPPMVKTTPYAKRIAFVYKRYGDHSSSVYFRLADNYSFVSPVIGFNAYDATNTNDLKKLNLTIKRDNPILVKFDRYDDPQIRRIKCIAFGDNGSSNFSNTT
;
A
#
# COMPACT_ATOMS: atom_id res chain seq x y z
N VAL A 1 -4.73 -1.95 16.02
CA VAL A 1 -6.19 -1.76 15.78
C VAL A 1 -6.94 -3.04 16.11
N ARG A 2 -8.13 -2.99 16.75
CA ARG A 2 -8.97 -4.20 16.94
C ARG A 2 -9.59 -4.61 15.60
N ASN A 3 -9.53 -5.91 15.26
CA ASN A 3 -9.99 -6.40 13.95
C ASN A 3 -11.48 -6.11 13.72
N SER A 4 -12.33 -6.25 14.74
CA SER A 4 -13.76 -5.90 14.64
C SER A 4 -14.02 -4.43 14.28
N MET A 5 -13.18 -3.51 14.76
CA MET A 5 -13.28 -2.09 14.42
C MET A 5 -12.71 -1.82 13.02
N PHE A 6 -11.57 -2.43 12.69
CA PHE A 6 -10.98 -2.35 11.36
C PHE A 6 -11.94 -2.85 10.27
N TRP A 7 -12.59 -4.00 10.49
CA TRP A 7 -13.58 -4.52 9.54
C TRP A 7 -14.77 -3.57 9.33
N ARG A 8 -15.21 -2.85 10.37
CA ARG A 8 -16.34 -1.91 10.28
C ARG A 8 -15.97 -0.56 9.67
N LYS A 9 -14.78 -0.03 9.97
CA LYS A 9 -14.40 1.36 9.64
C LYS A 9 -13.26 1.48 8.62
N GLY A 10 -12.53 0.41 8.34
CA GLY A 10 -11.28 0.48 7.60
C GLY A 10 -10.16 1.15 8.41
N ALA A 11 -9.21 1.75 7.71
CA ALA A 11 -8.13 2.55 8.29
C ALA A 11 -7.74 3.69 7.34
N ASN A 12 -7.26 4.81 7.89
CA ASN A 12 -6.71 5.91 7.12
C ASN A 12 -5.41 6.37 7.78
N VAL A 13 -4.27 6.15 7.12
CA VAL A 13 -2.94 6.43 7.65
C VAL A 13 -2.02 6.94 6.54
N SER A 14 -1.43 8.12 6.73
CA SER A 14 -0.35 8.65 5.90
C SER A 14 -0.60 8.59 4.37
N GLY A 15 -1.82 8.94 3.95
CA GLY A 15 -2.22 8.94 2.53
C GLY A 15 -2.75 7.60 2.01
N ILE A 16 -2.76 6.54 2.83
CA ILE A 16 -3.37 5.25 2.51
C ILE A 16 -4.73 5.13 3.17
N HIS A 17 -5.77 4.98 2.36
CA HIS A 17 -7.12 4.66 2.79
C HIS A 17 -7.41 3.18 2.52
N ILE A 18 -7.54 2.41 3.61
CA ILE A 18 -7.99 1.04 3.58
C ILE A 18 -9.50 1.03 3.86
N PRO A 19 -10.33 0.52 2.95
CA PRO A 19 -11.77 0.59 3.10
C PRO A 19 -12.29 -0.35 4.20
N PRO A 20 -13.55 -0.17 4.64
CA PRO A 20 -14.25 -1.17 5.44
C PRO A 20 -14.37 -2.53 4.74
N MET A 21 -14.78 -3.54 5.50
CA MET A 21 -15.04 -4.92 5.05
C MET A 21 -13.82 -5.71 4.57
N VAL A 22 -12.60 -5.21 4.80
CA VAL A 22 -11.36 -5.95 4.54
C VAL A 22 -11.21 -7.09 5.54
N LYS A 23 -10.98 -8.30 5.05
CA LYS A 23 -10.77 -9.50 5.87
C LYS A 23 -9.28 -9.79 5.99
N THR A 24 -8.85 -10.26 7.15
CA THR A 24 -7.48 -10.73 7.37
C THR A 24 -7.43 -12.26 7.34
N THR A 25 -6.40 -12.80 6.71
CA THR A 25 -6.10 -14.24 6.71
C THR A 25 -4.63 -14.44 7.12
N PRO A 26 -4.34 -15.15 8.22
CA PRO A 26 -5.29 -15.72 9.19
C PRO A 26 -6.09 -14.67 9.97
N TYR A 27 -7.11 -15.11 10.72
CA TYR A 27 -7.86 -14.22 11.61
C TYR A 27 -6.99 -13.75 12.78
N ALA A 28 -6.88 -12.44 12.96
CA ALA A 28 -6.21 -11.83 14.11
C ALA A 28 -7.22 -11.06 14.97
N LYS A 29 -7.04 -11.02 16.30
CA LYS A 29 -7.87 -10.16 17.17
C LYS A 29 -7.41 -8.70 17.10
N ARG A 30 -6.10 -8.48 17.00
CA ARG A 30 -5.46 -7.17 16.88
C ARG A 30 -4.56 -7.16 15.65
N ILE A 31 -4.66 -6.10 14.88
CA ILE A 31 -3.87 -5.88 13.67
C ILE A 31 -2.91 -4.71 13.92
N ALA A 32 -1.64 -4.91 13.62
CA ALA A 32 -0.67 -3.83 13.48
C ALA A 32 -0.41 -3.55 12.00
N PHE A 33 -0.45 -2.27 11.62
CA PHE A 33 -0.04 -1.84 10.29
C PHE A 33 1.34 -1.21 10.39
N VAL A 34 2.27 -1.69 9.58
CA VAL A 34 3.62 -1.12 9.46
C VAL A 34 3.67 -0.38 8.14
N TYR A 35 3.83 0.93 8.20
CA TYR A 35 3.98 1.81 7.04
C TYR A 35 5.46 2.07 6.77
N LYS A 36 5.85 2.03 5.50
CA LYS A 36 7.19 2.37 5.03
C LYS A 36 7.10 3.30 3.83
N ARG A 37 7.88 4.38 3.86
CA ARG A 37 8.03 5.33 2.76
C ARG A 37 9.48 5.30 2.30
N TYR A 38 9.69 5.14 1.00
CA TYR A 38 11.00 5.25 0.37
C TYR A 38 11.05 6.62 -0.29
N GLY A 39 11.95 7.50 0.15
CA GLY A 39 12.12 8.82 -0.48
C GLY A 39 12.50 8.71 -1.96
N ASP A 40 12.49 9.83 -2.68
CA ASP A 40 12.65 9.83 -4.14
C ASP A 40 13.94 9.14 -4.60
N HIS A 41 15.07 9.49 -3.97
CA HIS A 41 16.36 8.84 -4.27
C HIS A 41 16.39 7.36 -3.86
N SER A 42 15.78 7.00 -2.74
CA SER A 42 15.71 5.60 -2.29
C SER A 42 14.80 4.76 -3.18
N SER A 43 13.76 5.36 -3.78
CA SER A 43 12.80 4.66 -4.62
C SER A 43 13.47 4.10 -5.88
N SER A 44 14.29 4.91 -6.56
CA SER A 44 15.03 4.46 -7.75
C SER A 44 16.15 3.46 -7.44
N VAL A 45 16.68 3.45 -6.21
CA VAL A 45 17.70 2.50 -5.76
C VAL A 45 17.11 1.11 -5.50
N TYR A 46 15.95 1.03 -4.84
CA TYR A 46 15.34 -0.25 -4.46
C TYR A 46 14.35 -0.81 -5.48
N PHE A 47 13.79 0.04 -6.34
CA PHE A 47 12.74 -0.35 -7.28
C PHE A 47 13.12 0.07 -8.70
N ARG A 48 13.09 -0.91 -9.62
CA ARG A 48 13.39 -0.67 -11.04
C ARG A 48 12.09 -0.46 -11.80
N LEU A 49 12.06 0.59 -12.62
CA LEU A 49 10.99 0.86 -13.58
C LEU A 49 11.41 0.37 -14.96
N ALA A 50 10.43 0.16 -15.84
CA ALA A 50 10.68 -0.13 -17.25
C ALA A 50 11.28 1.09 -17.96
N ASP A 51 12.00 0.85 -19.05
CA ASP A 51 12.56 1.92 -19.88
C ASP A 51 11.44 2.90 -20.29
N ASN A 52 11.70 4.20 -20.14
CA ASN A 52 10.80 5.34 -20.36
C ASN A 52 9.85 5.74 -19.20
N TYR A 53 10.01 5.19 -17.99
CA TYR A 53 9.30 5.68 -16.80
C TYR A 53 10.26 6.21 -15.73
N SER A 54 9.85 7.29 -15.07
CA SER A 54 10.48 7.84 -13.87
C SER A 54 9.47 7.88 -12.71
N PHE A 55 9.98 7.83 -11.48
CA PHE A 55 9.13 8.04 -10.31
C PHE A 55 8.77 9.52 -10.21
N VAL A 56 7.47 9.78 -10.04
CA VAL A 56 6.90 11.11 -9.78
C VAL A 56 6.40 11.23 -8.33
N SER A 57 6.57 10.15 -7.56
CA SER A 57 6.19 10.06 -6.16
C SER A 57 7.08 9.05 -5.43
N PRO A 58 7.26 9.19 -4.11
CA PRO A 58 7.86 8.17 -3.24
C PRO A 58 7.17 6.82 -3.39
N VAL A 59 7.93 5.72 -3.39
CA VAL A 59 7.35 4.38 -3.24
C VAL A 59 6.92 4.21 -1.78
N ILE A 60 5.69 3.76 -1.56
CA ILE A 60 5.20 3.43 -0.22
C ILE A 60 4.84 1.95 -0.15
N GLY A 61 5.04 1.38 1.02
CA GLY A 61 4.63 0.02 1.33
C GLY A 61 3.91 -0.01 2.66
N PHE A 62 2.98 -0.93 2.81
CA PHE A 62 2.41 -1.25 4.11
C PHE A 62 2.22 -2.75 4.26
N ASN A 63 2.41 -3.25 5.48
CA ASN A 63 2.17 -4.65 5.83
C ASN A 63 1.24 -4.70 7.03
N ALA A 64 0.37 -5.71 7.07
CA ALA A 64 -0.48 -6.01 8.20
C ALA A 64 0.09 -7.20 8.98
N TYR A 65 0.07 -7.14 10.30
CA TYR A 65 0.55 -8.21 11.18
C TYR A 65 -0.47 -8.53 12.27
N ASP A 66 -0.52 -9.80 12.68
CA ASP A 66 -1.20 -10.23 13.89
C ASP A 66 -0.42 -9.69 15.09
N ALA A 67 -1.05 -8.76 15.79
CA ALA A 67 -0.54 -8.14 17.01
C ALA A 67 -1.35 -8.57 18.24
N THR A 68 -1.99 -9.74 18.18
CA THR A 68 -2.65 -10.36 19.33
C THR A 68 -1.62 -10.76 20.37
N ASN A 69 -0.47 -11.28 19.93
CA ASN A 69 0.74 -11.46 20.73
C ASN A 69 1.85 -10.56 20.16
N THR A 70 2.32 -9.57 20.93
CA THR A 70 3.33 -8.61 20.46
C THR A 70 4.72 -9.20 20.32
N ASN A 71 4.97 -10.37 20.91
CA ASN A 71 6.27 -11.07 20.81
C ASN A 71 6.36 -12.00 19.60
N ASP A 72 5.25 -12.20 18.85
CA ASP A 72 5.17 -13.10 17.71
C ASP A 72 4.29 -12.47 16.61
N LEU A 73 4.87 -11.51 15.88
CA LEU A 73 4.18 -10.79 14.81
C LEU A 73 4.14 -11.63 13.52
N LYS A 74 2.96 -12.10 13.14
CA LYS A 74 2.76 -12.88 11.91
C LYS A 74 2.15 -12.03 10.81
N LYS A 75 2.73 -12.05 9.61
CA LYS A 75 2.20 -11.30 8.46
C LYS A 75 0.78 -11.79 8.12
N LEU A 76 -0.12 -10.85 7.87
CA LEU A 76 -1.51 -11.09 7.50
C LEU A 76 -1.73 -10.76 6.03
N ASN A 77 -2.51 -11.58 5.36
CA ASN A 77 -3.03 -11.29 4.03
C ASN A 77 -4.36 -10.54 4.14
N LEU A 78 -4.52 -9.49 3.33
CA LEU A 78 -5.75 -8.69 3.28
C LEU A 78 -6.57 -9.10 2.07
N THR A 79 -7.79 -9.56 2.29
CA THR A 79 -8.78 -9.79 1.23
C THR A 79 -9.68 -8.57 1.12
N ILE A 80 -9.62 -7.91 -0.03
CA ILE A 80 -10.32 -6.66 -0.34
C ILE A 80 -11.37 -6.96 -1.41
N LYS A 81 -12.56 -6.36 -1.30
CA LYS A 81 -13.59 -6.46 -2.35
C LYS A 81 -13.17 -5.62 -3.57
N ARG A 82 -13.39 -6.13 -4.79
CA ARG A 82 -13.00 -5.43 -6.02
C ARG A 82 -13.60 -4.02 -6.12
N ASP A 83 -14.84 -3.84 -5.69
CA ASP A 83 -15.57 -2.57 -5.85
C ASP A 83 -15.17 -1.49 -4.84
N ASN A 84 -14.33 -1.82 -3.85
CA ASN A 84 -13.85 -0.88 -2.86
C ASN A 84 -12.36 -1.14 -2.60
N PRO A 85 -11.48 -0.64 -3.49
CA PRO A 85 -10.04 -0.87 -3.42
C PRO A 85 -9.37 -0.01 -2.34
N ILE A 86 -8.12 -0.36 -2.02
CA ILE A 86 -7.25 0.52 -1.22
C ILE A 86 -6.88 1.73 -2.08
N LEU A 87 -7.07 2.92 -1.53
CA LEU A 87 -6.70 4.16 -2.20
C LEU A 87 -5.40 4.69 -1.62
N VAL A 88 -4.49 5.07 -2.49
CA VAL A 88 -3.21 5.69 -2.13
C VAL A 88 -3.17 7.07 -2.72
N LYS A 89 -2.97 8.08 -1.86
CA LYS A 89 -2.88 9.48 -2.25
C LYS A 89 -1.44 9.96 -2.13
N PHE A 90 -0.97 10.59 -3.19
CA PHE A 90 0.28 11.32 -3.24
C PHE A 90 0.01 12.80 -3.45
N ASP A 91 0.94 13.64 -3.02
CA ASP A 91 0.89 15.06 -3.34
C ASP A 91 1.06 15.24 -4.85
N ARG A 92 0.43 16.29 -5.37
CA ARG A 92 0.43 16.56 -6.80
C ARG A 92 1.85 16.88 -7.27
N TYR A 93 2.30 16.16 -8.29
CA TYR A 93 3.55 16.43 -8.98
C TYR A 93 3.26 17.24 -10.24
N ASP A 94 3.57 18.53 -10.21
CA ASP A 94 3.34 19.46 -11.33
C ASP A 94 4.63 19.65 -12.13
N ASP A 95 4.79 18.83 -13.19
CA ASP A 95 5.83 19.02 -14.20
C ASP A 95 5.18 19.04 -15.60
N PRO A 96 5.29 20.15 -16.34
CA PRO A 96 4.66 20.33 -17.64
C PRO A 96 5.18 19.36 -18.72
N GLN A 97 6.32 18.67 -18.49
CA GLN A 97 6.85 17.66 -19.41
C GLN A 97 6.16 16.29 -19.26
N ILE A 98 5.46 16.06 -18.15
CA ILE A 98 4.85 14.77 -17.86
C ILE A 98 3.50 14.65 -18.58
N ARG A 99 3.47 13.75 -19.57
CA ARG A 99 2.29 13.55 -20.42
C ARG A 99 1.26 12.59 -19.84
N ARG A 100 1.70 11.58 -19.07
CA ARG A 100 0.84 10.51 -18.52
C ARG A 100 1.39 9.98 -17.20
N ILE A 101 0.56 10.00 -16.16
CA ILE A 101 0.86 9.40 -14.86
C ILE A 101 0.18 8.03 -14.79
N LYS A 102 0.89 7.05 -14.23
CA LYS A 102 0.37 5.70 -13.98
C LYS A 102 0.72 5.27 -12.57
N CYS A 103 -0.15 4.46 -11.99
CA CYS A 103 0.15 3.74 -10.76
C CYS A 103 0.99 2.50 -11.08
N ILE A 104 1.90 2.13 -10.18
CA ILE A 104 2.64 0.87 -10.23
C ILE A 104 2.62 0.20 -8.87
N ALA A 105 2.36 -1.11 -8.86
CA ALA A 105 2.44 -1.94 -7.66
C ALA A 105 3.57 -2.97 -7.81
N PHE A 106 4.40 -3.09 -6.78
CA PHE A 106 5.47 -4.08 -6.70
C PHE A 106 4.99 -5.27 -5.87
N GLY A 107 5.05 -6.46 -6.46
CA GLY A 107 4.73 -7.72 -5.82
C GLY A 107 5.98 -8.47 -5.35
N ASP A 108 5.76 -9.66 -4.82
CA ASP A 108 6.83 -10.57 -4.45
C ASP A 108 7.62 -11.01 -5.71
N ASN A 109 8.87 -11.45 -5.50
CA ASN A 109 9.78 -11.94 -6.54
C ASN A 109 10.08 -10.94 -7.69
N GLY A 110 10.01 -9.63 -7.41
CA GLY A 110 10.33 -8.59 -8.39
C GLY A 110 9.24 -8.37 -9.44
N SER A 111 8.05 -8.94 -9.26
CA SER A 111 6.90 -8.65 -10.13
C SER A 111 6.44 -7.20 -9.98
N SER A 112 5.98 -6.59 -11.07
CA SER A 112 5.39 -5.25 -11.04
C SER A 112 4.21 -5.15 -12.01
N ASN A 113 3.19 -4.40 -11.62
CA ASN A 113 1.98 -4.21 -12.41
C ASN A 113 1.61 -2.73 -12.50
N PHE A 114 1.43 -2.23 -13.72
CA PHE A 114 0.95 -0.88 -13.97
C PHE A 114 -0.57 -0.82 -14.03
N SER A 115 -1.14 0.25 -13.51
CA SER A 115 -2.55 0.60 -13.64
C SER A 115 -2.74 2.09 -13.90
N ASN A 116 -3.89 2.48 -14.46
CA ASN A 116 -4.20 3.89 -14.66
C ASN A 116 -4.57 4.55 -13.32
N THR A 117 -4.33 5.84 -13.19
CA THR A 117 -4.86 6.64 -12.09
C THR A 117 -6.38 6.70 -12.19
N THR A 118 -7.06 6.71 -11.05
CA THR A 118 -8.52 6.89 -10.96
C THR A 118 -8.83 8.30 -10.49
#